data_AF-A0AAW1L3X9-F1
#
_entry.id   AF-A0AAW1L3X9-F1
#
_cell.length_a   1.000
_cell.length_b   1.000
_cell.length_c   1.000
_cell.angle_alpha   90.00
_cell.angle_beta   90.00
_cell.angle_gamma   90.00
#
_symmetry.space_group_name_H-M   'P 1'
#
loop_
_entity.id
_entity.type
_entity.pdbx_description
1 polymer ?
#
loop_
_entity_poly.entity_id
_entity_poly.type
_entity_poly.pdbx_seq_one_letter_code
_entity_poly.pdbx_strand_id
1 'polypeptide(L)'
;MLQIATSEDDDTRWDVHLKKIERDLNTSVNKSTGKSAFELLYGYIPRFKDGMFRSLTEDNETYRLPKCLQEEASQHMINAQRKYKAQYMYLQ
;
A
#
# COMPACT_ATOMS: atom_id res chain seq x y z
N MET A 1 -6.16 -16.76 1.13
CA MET A 1 -4.91 -17.29 1.71
C MET A 1 -3.80 -16.99 0.72
N LEU A 2 -2.70 -16.36 1.17
CA LEU A 2 -1.49 -16.24 0.35
C LEU A 2 -0.78 -17.61 0.45
N GLN A 3 -0.80 -18.40 -0.62
CA GLN A 3 0.06 -19.56 -0.72
C GLN A 3 1.48 -19.05 -1.00
N ILE A 4 2.32 -19.03 0.03
CA ILE A 4 3.76 -18.97 -0.16
C ILE A 4 4.16 -20.41 -0.49
N ALA A 5 4.32 -20.68 -1.79
CA ALA A 5 4.81 -21.96 -2.27
C ALA A 5 6.28 -22.09 -1.88
N THR A 6 6.56 -22.81 -0.80
CA THR A 6 7.92 -23.19 -0.42
C THR A 6 8.30 -24.46 -1.16
N SER A 7 8.83 -24.32 -2.38
CA SER A 7 9.66 -25.36 -2.99
C SER A 7 11.12 -25.08 -2.64
N GLU A 8 11.88 -26.10 -2.24
CA GLU A 8 13.24 -26.02 -1.70
C GLU A 8 14.28 -25.31 -2.61
N ASP A 9 13.96 -25.05 -3.87
CA ASP A 9 14.75 -24.25 -4.82
C ASP A 9 14.63 -22.71 -4.62
N ASP A 10 13.62 -22.22 -3.91
CA ASP A 10 13.37 -20.77 -3.73
C ASP A 10 14.24 -20.14 -2.61
N ASP A 11 14.71 -20.95 -1.65
CA ASP A 11 15.45 -20.44 -0.48
C ASP A 11 16.82 -19.85 -0.85
N THR A 12 17.41 -20.24 -1.99
CA THR A 12 18.70 -19.72 -2.47
C THR A 12 18.59 -18.47 -3.35
N ARG A 13 17.37 -18.06 -3.73
CA ARG A 13 17.14 -16.91 -4.66
C ARG A 13 16.24 -15.83 -4.07
N TRP A 14 16.15 -15.75 -2.74
CA TRP A 14 15.37 -14.74 -2.03
C TRP A 14 15.71 -13.30 -2.47
N ASP A 15 16.97 -13.07 -2.86
CA ASP A 15 17.49 -11.79 -3.35
C ASP A 15 16.87 -11.37 -4.69
N VAL A 16 16.59 -12.33 -5.57
CA VAL A 16 15.91 -12.11 -6.86
C VAL A 16 14.50 -11.57 -6.65
N HIS A 17 13.85 -11.99 -5.57
CA HIS A 17 12.48 -11.58 -5.24
C HIS A 17 12.43 -10.33 -4.36
N LEU A 18 13.53 -9.93 -3.72
CA LEU A 18 13.57 -8.82 -2.77
C LEU A 18 13.03 -7.51 -3.37
N LYS A 19 13.50 -7.13 -4.57
CA LYS A 19 13.03 -5.91 -5.25
C LYS A 19 11.54 -5.94 -5.56
N LYS A 20 11.02 -7.12 -5.90
CA LYS A 20 9.59 -7.31 -6.16
C LYS A 20 8.80 -7.16 -4.86
N ILE A 21 9.27 -7.77 -3.77
CA ILE A 21 8.63 -7.69 -2.46
C ILE A 21 8.63 -6.26 -1.94
N GLU A 22 9.77 -5.55 -2.00
CA GLU A 22 9.88 -4.16 -1.58
C GLU A 22 8.89 -3.26 -2.32
N ARG A 23 8.84 -3.41 -3.66
CA ARG A 23 7.88 -2.67 -4.47
C ARG A 23 6.45 -3.01 -4.05
N ASP A 24 6.09 -4.29 -4.05
CA ASP A 24 4.73 -4.74 -3.77
C ASP A 24 4.30 -4.31 -2.34
N LEU A 25 5.19 -4.33 -1.35
CA LEU A 25 4.94 -3.86 0.01
C LEU A 25 4.68 -2.35 0.05
N ASN A 26 5.52 -1.55 -0.60
CA ASN A 26 5.40 -0.10 -0.58
C ASN A 26 4.19 0.41 -1.38
N THR A 27 3.70 -0.36 -2.34
CA THR A 27 2.65 0.07 -3.27
C THR A 27 1.30 -0.57 -2.99
N SER A 28 1.26 -1.58 -2.13
CA SER A 28 0.01 -2.20 -1.68
C SER A 28 -0.83 -1.20 -0.88
N VAL A 29 -2.12 -1.14 -1.20
CA VAL A 29 -3.09 -0.31 -0.48
C VAL A 29 -3.34 -0.92 0.89
N ASN A 30 -3.10 -0.13 1.94
CA ASN A 30 -3.39 -0.54 3.30
C ASN A 30 -4.92 -0.53 3.54
N LYS A 31 -5.46 -1.61 4.12
CA LYS A 31 -6.91 -1.76 4.35
C LYS A 31 -7.50 -0.73 5.31
N SER A 32 -6.72 -0.25 6.26
CA SER A 32 -7.19 0.68 7.30
C SER A 32 -7.16 2.13 6.83
N THR A 33 -6.17 2.50 6.01
CA THR A 33 -5.99 3.89 5.55
C THR A 33 -6.47 4.13 4.12
N GLY A 34 -6.66 3.08 3.32
CA GLY A 34 -6.99 3.20 1.89
C GLY A 34 -5.84 3.74 1.03
N LYS A 35 -4.63 3.85 1.59
CA LYS A 35 -3.45 4.46 0.96
C LYS A 35 -2.26 3.52 1.01
N SER A 36 -1.38 3.59 0.00
CA SER A 36 -0.10 2.86 0.02
C SER A 36 0.97 3.64 0.79
N ALA A 37 1.99 2.94 1.30
CA ALA A 37 3.09 3.61 2.01
C ALA A 37 3.83 4.60 1.09
N PHE A 38 4.02 4.23 -0.18
CA PHE A 38 4.60 5.10 -1.19
C PHE A 38 3.78 6.38 -1.36
N GLU A 39 2.45 6.25 -1.50
CA GLU A 39 1.56 7.40 -1.69
C GLU A 39 1.59 8.33 -0.48
N LEU A 40 1.62 7.80 0.74
CA LEU A 40 1.72 8.58 1.97
C LEU A 40 3.05 9.34 2.10
N LEU A 41 4.13 8.80 1.52
CA LEU A 41 5.45 9.41 1.58
C LEU A 41 5.67 10.45 0.46
N TYR A 42 5.29 10.11 -0.76
CA TYR A 42 5.62 10.88 -1.96
C TYR A 42 4.46 11.69 -2.52
N GLY A 43 3.23 11.45 -2.06
CA GLY A 43 2.07 12.25 -2.48
C GLY A 43 1.38 11.80 -3.76
N TYR A 44 1.84 10.71 -4.38
CA TYR A 44 1.26 10.19 -5.62
C TYR A 44 1.35 8.66 -5.71
N ILE A 45 0.60 8.07 -6.64
CA ILE A 45 0.60 6.63 -6.86
C ILE A 45 1.62 6.29 -7.97
N PRO A 46 2.58 5.39 -7.72
CA PRO A 46 3.62 5.06 -8.68
C PRO A 46 3.11 4.16 -9.80
N ARG A 47 3.58 4.42 -11.03
CA ARG A 47 3.21 3.70 -12.25
C ARG A 47 4.33 2.76 -12.69
N PHE A 48 4.19 1.45 -12.51
CA PHE A 48 5.24 0.47 -12.82
C PHE A 48 5.04 -0.32 -14.12
N LYS A 49 3.82 -0.36 -14.67
CA LYS A 49 3.48 -1.25 -15.81
C LYS A 49 3.14 -0.52 -17.10
N ASP A 50 3.34 0.79 -17.15
CA ASP A 50 2.74 1.60 -18.20
C ASP A 50 3.54 1.59 -19.52
N GLY A 51 4.79 1.11 -19.51
CA GLY A 51 5.58 0.88 -20.73
C GLY A 51 5.49 2.03 -21.74
N MET A 52 5.23 1.70 -23.01
CA MET A 52 4.97 2.66 -24.09
C MET A 52 3.68 3.47 -23.91
N PHE A 53 2.69 2.98 -23.15
CA PHE A 53 1.44 3.69 -22.89
C PHE A 53 1.61 4.87 -21.94
N ARG A 54 2.76 4.96 -21.24
CA ARG A 54 3.11 6.11 -20.40
C ARG A 54 3.17 7.41 -21.20
N SER A 55 3.59 7.38 -22.47
CA SER A 55 3.65 8.58 -23.31
C SER A 55 2.31 8.95 -23.97
N LEU A 56 1.31 8.06 -23.89
CA LEU A 56 -0.01 8.25 -24.51
C LEU A 56 -1.04 8.83 -23.53
N THR A 57 -0.68 9.00 -22.26
CA THR A 57 -1.55 9.61 -21.25
C THR A 57 -1.00 10.98 -20.88
N GLU A 58 -1.62 12.02 -21.43
CA GLU A 58 -1.50 13.38 -20.93
C GLU A 58 -2.34 13.49 -19.66
N ASP A 59 -1.86 12.94 -18.54
CA ASP A 59 -2.08 13.59 -17.24
C ASP A 59 -1.28 12.95 -16.10
N ASN A 60 -0.48 13.84 -15.50
CA ASN A 60 -0.35 14.13 -14.08
C ASN A 60 -0.67 12.98 -13.12
N GLU A 61 0.39 12.36 -12.61
CA GLU A 61 0.36 11.82 -11.25
C GLU A 61 -0.31 12.87 -10.35
N THR A 62 -1.52 12.57 -9.84
CA THR A 62 -2.29 13.52 -9.04
C THR A 62 -1.59 13.71 -7.71
N TYR A 63 -0.58 14.56 -7.70
CA TYR A 63 0.20 14.87 -6.54
C TYR A 63 -0.70 15.55 -5.51
N ARG A 64 -0.71 15.00 -4.31
CA ARG A 64 -1.27 15.61 -3.11
C ARG A 64 -0.14 15.79 -2.12
N LEU A 65 -0.18 16.90 -1.38
CA LEU A 65 0.80 17.14 -0.33
C LEU A 65 0.79 15.97 0.67
N PRO A 66 1.95 15.32 0.94
CA PRO A 66 2.02 14.16 1.83
C PRO A 66 1.40 14.39 3.20
N LYS A 67 1.54 15.60 3.74
CA LYS A 67 0.96 15.98 5.04
C LYS A 67 -0.56 15.77 5.08
N CYS A 68 -1.28 16.20 4.05
CA CYS A 68 -2.73 16.02 3.99
C CYS A 68 -3.12 14.53 3.91
N LEU A 69 -2.36 13.73 3.16
CA LEU A 69 -2.59 12.28 3.06
C LEU A 69 -2.33 11.56 4.38
N GLN A 70 -1.29 11.96 5.10
CA GLN A 70 -0.92 11.39 6.40
C GLN A 70 -1.93 11.76 7.49
N GLU A 71 -2.45 12.98 7.48
CA GLU A 71 -3.53 13.43 8.38
C GLU A 71 -4.82 12.63 8.11
N GLU A 72 -5.21 12.47 6.84
CA GLU A 72 -6.35 11.65 6.42
C GLU A 72 -6.19 10.20 6.90
N ALA A 73 -5.03 9.58 6.61
CA ALA A 73 -4.71 8.22 7.04
C ALA A 73 -4.76 8.05 8.56
N SER A 74 -4.23 9.03 9.31
CA SER A 74 -4.27 9.03 10.78
C SER A 74 -5.70 9.06 11.30
N GLN A 75 -6.55 9.90 10.71
CA GLN A 75 -7.96 9.98 11.09
C GLN A 75 -8.72 8.68 10.80
N HIS A 76 -8.45 8.05 9.64
CA HIS A 76 -9.00 6.75 9.30
C HIS A 76 -8.60 5.66 10.30
N MET A 77 -7.32 5.61 10.70
CA MET A 77 -6.83 4.67 11.71
C MET A 77 -7.54 4.85 13.06
N ILE A 78 -7.66 6.09 13.54
CA ILE A 78 -8.34 6.40 14.79
C ILE A 78 -9.81 5.96 14.73
N ASN A 79 -10.50 6.25 13.62
CA ASN A 79 -11.90 5.88 13.44
C ASN A 79 -12.09 4.35 13.39
N ALA A 80 -11.20 3.64 12.69
CA ALA A 80 -11.21 2.18 12.64
C ALA A 80 -11.01 1.57 14.04
N GLN A 81 -10.04 2.07 14.81
CA GLN A 81 -9.79 1.62 16.18
C GLN A 81 -10.98 1.88 17.11
N ARG A 82 -11.58 3.08 17.03
CA ARG A 82 -12.79 3.42 17.80
C ARG A 82 -13.94 2.47 17.48
N LYS A 83 -14.18 2.19 16.19
CA LYS A 83 -15.23 1.25 15.75
C LYS A 83 -15.00 -0.15 16.30
N TYR A 84 -13.77 -0.67 16.21
CA TYR A 84 -13.43 -1.98 16.76
C TYR A 84 -13.66 -2.01 18.28
N LYS A 85 -13.17 -1.00 19.02
CA LYS A 85 -13.35 -0.93 20.48
C LYS A 85 -14.83 -0.92 20.86
N ALA A 86 -15.66 -0.14 20.17
CA ALA A 86 -17.10 -0.11 20.40
C ALA A 86 -17.74 -1.49 20.16
N GLN A 87 -17.44 -2.14 19.04
CA GLN A 87 -17.96 -3.48 18.73
C GLN A 87 -17.60 -4.51 19.80
N TYR A 88 -16.36 -4.51 20.28
CA TYR A 88 -15.93 -5.42 21.35
C TYR A 88 -16.62 -5.13 22.69
N MET A 89 -16.88 -3.85 23.01
CA MET A 89 -17.55 -3.46 24.26
C MET A 89 -19.06 -3.75 24.30
N TYR A 90 -19.74 -3.87 23.15
CA TYR A 90 -21.17 -4.23 23.07
C TYR A 90 -21.44 -5.74 23.08
N LEU A 91 -20.40 -6.58 23.05
CA LEU A 91 -20.49 -8.04 23.03
C LEU A 91 -20.21 -8.69 24.41
N GLN A 92 -20.17 -7.88 25.48
CA GLN A 92 -20.07 -8.31 26.89
C GLN A 92 -21.31 -7.88 27.65
#